data_AF-A0A1J5QRT9-F1
#
_entry.id   AF-A0A1J5QRT9-F1
#
_cell.length_a   1.000
_cell.length_b   1.000
_cell.length_c   1.000
_cell.angle_alpha   90.00
_cell.angle_beta   90.00
_cell.angle_gamma   90.00
#
_symmetry.space_group_name_H-M   'P 1'
#
loop_
_entity.id
_entity.type
_entity.pdbx_description
1 polymer ?
#
loop_
_entity_poly.entity_id
_entity_poly.type
_entity_poly.pdbx_seq_one_letter_code
_entity_poly.pdbx_strand_id
1 'polypeptide(L)'
;MLTLFLAWLLGTAAMPLALGGALGAFAPRLLRAGRAARVAAWCAGAALLVHLLLVGSGAVRDGAMLDYAAVLAAAWGVAAWRCR
;
A
#
# COMPACT_ATOMS: atom_id res chain seq x y z
N MET A 1 17.02 18.41 8.00
CA MET A 1 16.87 16.94 7.99
C MET A 1 15.40 16.53 8.02
N LEU A 2 14.60 16.95 9.02
CA LEU A 2 13.18 16.60 9.11
C LEU A 2 12.34 17.01 7.89
N THR A 3 12.56 18.20 7.34
CA THR A 3 11.86 18.69 6.13
C THR A 3 12.19 17.86 4.88
N LEU A 4 13.44 17.46 4.69
CA LEU A 4 13.87 16.57 3.61
C LEU A 4 13.26 15.17 3.78
N PHE A 5 13.21 14.66 5.01
CA PHE A 5 12.57 13.39 5.32
C PHE A 5 11.07 13.41 5.04
N LEU A 6 10.36 14.48 5.42
CA LEU A 6 8.93 14.65 5.15
C LEU A 6 8.65 14.80 3.66
N ALA A 7 9.48 15.54 2.92
CA ALA A 7 9.35 15.69 1.47
C ALA A 7 9.60 14.36 0.74
N TRP A 8 10.63 13.61 1.17
CA TRP A 8 10.87 12.25 0.69
C TRP A 8 9.67 11.36 0.97
N LEU A 9 9.21 11.29 2.22
CA LEU A 9 8.08 10.47 2.65
C LEU A 9 6.81 10.78 1.84
N LEU A 10 6.49 12.05 1.60
CA LEU A 10 5.35 12.44 0.76
C LEU A 10 5.51 11.96 -0.69
N GLY A 11 6.72 12.03 -1.24
CA GLY A 11 7.03 11.62 -2.60
C GLY A 11 6.92 10.10 -2.80
N THR A 12 7.43 9.30 -1.87
CA THR A 12 7.42 7.83 -2.00
C THR A 12 6.10 7.22 -1.57
N ALA A 13 5.39 7.80 -0.59
CA ALA A 13 4.15 7.25 -0.06
C ALA A 13 2.96 7.34 -1.02
N ALA A 14 2.97 8.27 -1.97
CA ALA A 14 1.84 8.49 -2.88
C ALA A 14 1.53 7.23 -3.72
N MET A 15 2.58 6.55 -4.20
CA MET A 15 2.46 5.37 -5.06
C MET A 15 1.84 4.16 -4.33
N PRO A 16 2.37 3.65 -3.20
CA PRO A 16 1.80 2.53 -2.48
C PRO A 16 0.41 2.84 -1.91
N LEU A 17 0.13 4.09 -1.52
CA LEU A 17 -1.21 4.50 -1.09
C LEU A 17 -2.22 4.45 -2.24
N ALA A 18 -1.86 4.97 -3.42
CA ALA A 18 -2.72 4.93 -4.60
C ALA A 18 -2.97 3.50 -5.06
N LEU A 19 -1.93 2.66 -5.14
CA LEU A 19 -2.05 1.27 -5.59
C LEU A 19 -2.77 0.39 -4.59
N GLY A 20 -2.37 0.43 -3.32
CA GLY A 20 -3.02 -0.33 -2.24
C GLY A 20 -4.47 0.11 -2.05
N GLY A 21 -4.73 1.42 -2.10
CA GLY A 21 -6.08 1.99 -2.02
C GLY A 21 -6.95 1.59 -3.20
N ALA A 22 -6.44 1.68 -4.44
CA ALA A 22 -7.16 1.23 -5.62
C ALA A 22 -7.49 -0.26 -5.52
N LEU A 23 -6.50 -1.11 -5.23
CA LEU A 23 -6.70 -2.55 -5.14
C LEU A 23 -7.73 -2.91 -4.06
N GLY A 24 -7.66 -2.27 -2.90
CA GLY A 24 -8.64 -2.43 -1.83
C GLY A 24 -10.01 -1.77 -2.09
N ALA A 25 -10.13 -0.87 -3.05
CA ALA A 25 -11.40 -0.29 -3.51
C ALA A 25 -12.05 -1.10 -4.65
N PHE A 26 -11.25 -1.79 -5.47
CA PHE A 26 -11.72 -2.71 -6.50
C PHE A 26 -12.02 -4.12 -5.95
N ALA A 27 -11.29 -4.60 -4.94
CA ALA A 27 -11.60 -5.84 -4.22
C ALA A 27 -13.06 -5.94 -3.70
N PRO A 28 -13.65 -4.89 -3.12
CA PRO A 28 -15.03 -4.87 -2.63
C PRO A 28 -16.06 -4.57 -3.72
N ARG A 29 -15.75 -4.55 -5.02
CA ARG A 29 -16.83 -4.65 -6.03
C ARG A 29 -17.63 -5.96 -5.91
N LEU A 30 -17.17 -6.92 -5.10
CA LEU A 30 -17.91 -8.08 -4.62
C LEU A 30 -18.58 -7.92 -3.23
N LEU A 31 -18.38 -6.82 -2.49
CA LEU A 31 -18.86 -6.64 -1.10
C LEU A 31 -19.54 -5.28 -0.89
N ARG A 32 -20.57 -5.24 -0.03
CA ARG A 32 -21.41 -4.05 0.22
C ARG A 32 -20.57 -2.78 0.50
N ALA A 33 -20.97 -1.68 -0.13
CA ALA A 33 -20.26 -0.38 -0.15
C ALA A 33 -19.74 0.11 1.21
N GLY A 34 -20.41 -0.21 2.32
CA GLY A 34 -19.98 0.18 3.67
C GLY A 34 -18.67 -0.44 4.16
N ARG A 35 -18.20 -1.55 3.56
CA ARG A 35 -16.90 -2.17 3.89
C ARG A 35 -15.77 -1.72 2.96
N ALA A 36 -16.10 -1.15 1.80
CA ALA A 36 -15.13 -0.86 0.76
C ALA A 36 -14.06 0.15 1.20
N ALA A 37 -14.48 1.28 1.79
CA ALA A 37 -13.56 2.30 2.30
C ALA A 37 -12.63 1.76 3.40
N ARG A 38 -13.14 0.86 4.26
CA ARG A 38 -12.33 0.24 5.31
C ARG A 38 -11.31 -0.73 4.73
N VAL A 39 -11.70 -1.56 3.75
CA VAL A 39 -10.77 -2.48 3.07
C VAL A 39 -9.71 -1.70 2.29
N ALA A 40 -10.10 -0.65 1.58
CA ALA A 40 -9.17 0.25 0.89
C ALA A 40 -8.15 0.87 1.85
N ALA A 41 -8.58 1.37 3.01
CA ALA A 41 -7.67 1.93 4.02
C ALA A 41 -6.69 0.87 4.55
N TRP A 42 -7.16 -0.36 4.82
CA TRP A 42 -6.28 -1.45 5.25
C TRP A 42 -5.27 -1.85 4.19
N CYS A 43 -5.69 -1.92 2.92
CA CYS A 43 -4.81 -2.26 1.80
C CYS A 43 -3.76 -1.16 1.56
N ALA A 44 -4.18 0.11 1.58
CA ALA A 44 -3.27 1.26 1.46
C ALA A 44 -2.26 1.32 2.62
N GLY A 45 -2.72 1.06 3.85
CA GLY A 45 -1.85 1.01 5.02
C GLY A 45 -0.82 -0.12 4.94
N ALA A 46 -1.24 -1.33 4.53
CA ALA A 46 -0.33 -2.46 4.38
C ALA A 46 0.69 -2.26 3.25
N ALA A 47 0.23 -1.74 2.11
CA ALA A 47 1.08 -1.33 1.00
C ALA A 47 2.17 -0.33 1.44
N LEU A 48 1.77 0.73 2.14
CA LEU A 48 2.70 1.74 2.64
C LEU A 48 3.68 1.16 3.66
N LEU A 49 3.21 0.33 4.59
CA LEU A 49 4.06 -0.26 5.62
C LEU A 49 5.12 -1.20 5.02
N VAL A 50 4.76 -2.03 4.04
CA VAL A 50 5.71 -2.90 3.35
C VAL A 50 6.74 -2.10 2.55
N HIS A 51 6.30 -1.07 1.82
CA HIS A 51 7.20 -0.17 1.11
C HIS A 51 8.21 0.50 2.06
N LEU A 52 7.73 1.06 3.18
CA LEU A 52 8.60 1.71 4.17
C LEU A 52 9.58 0.73 4.83
N LEU A 53 9.17 -0.52 5.07
CA LEU A 53 10.07 -1.55 5.59
C LEU A 53 11.14 -1.94 4.55
N LEU A 54 10.77 -2.13 3.29
CA LEU A 54 11.70 -2.58 2.25
C LEU A 54 12.69 -1.48 1.84
N VAL A 55 12.19 -0.27 1.60
CA VAL A 55 13.03 0.87 1.23
C VAL A 55 13.79 1.39 2.45
N GLY A 56 13.14 1.46 3.61
CA GLY A 56 13.75 1.93 4.85
C GLY A 56 14.82 0.99 5.42
N SER A 57 14.73 -0.31 5.17
CA SER A 57 15.80 -1.28 5.52
C SER A 57 16.93 -1.32 4.47
N GLY A 58 16.77 -0.66 3.33
CA GLY A 58 17.70 -0.73 2.21
C GLY A 58 17.67 -2.07 1.45
N ALA A 59 16.71 -2.95 1.75
CA ALA A 59 16.55 -4.24 1.07
C ALA A 59 16.17 -4.07 -0.40
N VAL A 60 15.42 -3.01 -0.74
CA VAL A 60 14.96 -2.72 -2.09
C VAL A 60 15.15 -1.24 -2.40
N ARG A 61 15.51 -0.91 -3.64
CA ARG A 61 15.51 0.48 -4.10
C ARG A 61 14.09 0.95 -4.39
N ASP A 62 13.83 2.20 -4.04
CA ASP A 62 12.59 2.88 -4.37
C ASP A 62 12.32 2.80 -5.89
N GLY A 63 11.11 2.38 -6.27
CA GLY A 63 10.72 2.16 -7.66
C GLY A 63 11.26 0.88 -8.33
N ALA A 64 11.89 -0.03 -7.59
CA ALA A 64 12.28 -1.33 -8.12
C ALA A 64 11.07 -2.25 -8.31
N MET A 65 11.13 -3.15 -9.29
CA MET A 65 10.03 -4.08 -9.61
C MET A 65 9.65 -4.99 -8.42
N LEU A 66 10.62 -5.32 -7.56
CA LEU A 66 10.42 -6.06 -6.32
C LEU A 66 9.60 -5.29 -5.28
N ASP A 67 9.76 -3.97 -5.20
CA ASP A 67 8.98 -3.12 -4.30
C ASP A 67 7.52 -3.10 -4.73
N TYR A 68 7.26 -2.90 -6.03
CA TYR A 68 5.91 -2.97 -6.58
C TYR A 68 5.24 -4.32 -6.35
N ALA A 69 5.94 -5.42 -6.59
CA ALA A 69 5.42 -6.76 -6.36
C ALA A 69 5.06 -7.00 -4.89
N ALA A 70 5.91 -6.53 -3.96
CA ALA A 70 5.66 -6.67 -2.52
C ALA A 70 4.48 -5.82 -2.05
N VAL A 71 4.39 -4.57 -2.51
CA VAL A 71 3.26 -3.66 -2.26
C VAL A 71 1.94 -4.26 -2.75
N LEU A 72 1.94 -4.81 -3.97
CA LEU A 72 0.80 -5.50 -4.56
C LEU A 72 0.41 -6.76 -3.77
N ALA A 73 1.37 -7.61 -3.42
CA ALA A 73 1.13 -8.84 -2.67
C ALA A 73 0.56 -8.55 -1.28
N ALA A 74 1.06 -7.52 -0.60
CA ALA A 74 0.56 -7.09 0.71
C ALA A 74 -0.87 -6.58 0.63
N ALA A 75 -1.16 -5.68 -0.31
CA ALA A 75 -2.51 -5.16 -0.53
C ALA A 75 -3.49 -6.30 -0.89
N TRP A 76 -3.08 -7.23 -1.75
CA TRP A 76 -3.90 -8.38 -2.14
C TRP A 76 -4.15 -9.34 -0.98
N GLY A 77 -3.14 -9.64 -0.16
CA GLY A 77 -3.30 -10.48 1.03
C GLY A 77 -4.29 -9.90 2.04
N VAL A 78 -4.23 -8.58 2.25
CA VAL A 78 -5.16 -7.87 3.14
C VAL A 78 -6.57 -7.83 2.57
N ALA A 79 -6.72 -7.55 1.28
CA ALA A 79 -8.01 -7.63 0.60
C ALA A 79 -8.61 -9.04 0.72
N ALA A 80 -7.82 -10.07 0.38
CA ALA A 80 -8.23 -11.47 0.44
C ALA A 80 -8.57 -11.93 1.85
N TRP A 81 -7.98 -11.37 2.90
CA TRP A 81 -8.32 -11.67 4.30
C TRP A 81 -9.58 -10.94 4.76
N ARG A 82 -9.75 -9.66 4.40
CA ARG A 82 -10.90 -8.83 4.80
C ARG A 82 -12.16 -9.13 4.00
N CYS A 83 -12.04 -9.79 2.85
CA CYS A 83 -13.16 -10.18 1.99
C CYS A 83 -13.70 -11.60 2.23
N ARG A 84 -13.09 -12.39 3.13
CA ARG A 84 -13.68 -13.64 3.65
C ARG A 84 -14.65 -13.32 4.77
#